data_AF-A0A2E4I9J7-F1
#
_entry.id   AF-A0A2E4I9J7-F1
#
_cell.length_a   1.000
_cell.length_b   1.000
_cell.length_c   1.000
_cell.angle_alpha   90.00
_cell.angle_beta   90.00
_cell.angle_gamma   90.00
#
_symmetry.space_group_name_H-M   'P 1'
#
loop_
_entity.id
_entity.type
_entity.pdbx_description
1 polymer ?
#
loop_
_entity_poly.entity_id
_entity_poly.type
_entity_poly.pdbx_seq_one_letter_code
_entity_poly.pdbx_strand_id
1 'polypeptide(L)' 'MERPMTLRNISLNLELGQTILVGQNNDKAQITKIEFHEKSGEVSINTTRGPRKALTFKLCEQSDHYENMNLADKYR' A
#
# COMPACT_ATOMS: atom_id res chain seq x y z
N MET A 1 -20.01 -4.89 24.08
CA MET A 1 -19.53 -4.27 22.82
C MET A 1 -18.02 -4.40 22.80
N GLU A 2 -17.47 -5.22 21.91
CA GLU A 2 -16.02 -5.23 21.68
C GLU A 2 -15.60 -3.88 21.08
N ARG A 3 -14.54 -3.29 21.62
CA ARG A 3 -13.93 -2.11 21.00
C ARG A 3 -13.23 -2.57 19.73
N PRO A 4 -13.40 -1.89 18.59
CA PRO A 4 -12.61 -2.20 17.40
C PRO A 4 -11.12 -2.06 17.75
N MET A 5 -10.35 -3.13 17.59
CA MET A 5 -8.89 -3.05 17.71
C MET A 5 -8.38 -2.16 16.58
N THR A 6 -7.94 -0.95 16.93
CA THR A 6 -7.24 -0.07 16.00
C THR A 6 -5.81 -0.57 15.85
N LEU A 7 -5.56 -1.31 14.77
CA LEU A 7 -4.21 -1.67 14.35
C LEU A 7 -3.43 -0.37 14.08
N ARG A 8 -2.37 -0.14 14.85
CA ARG A 8 -1.48 1.04 14.68
C ARG A 8 -0.49 0.86 13.52
N ASN A 9 -0.11 -0.36 13.21
CA ASN A 9 0.85 -0.71 12.17
C ASN A 9 0.47 -2.05 11.55
N ILE A 10 0.62 -2.17 10.24
CA ILE A 10 0.50 -3.41 9.49
C ILE A 10 1.69 -3.51 8.52
N SER A 11 2.33 -4.67 8.47
CA SER A 11 3.35 -5.03 7.48
C SER A 11 2.81 -6.18 6.63
N LEU A 12 2.85 -6.03 5.31
CA LEU A 12 2.31 -7.02 4.38
C LEU A 12 3.44 -7.53 3.47
N ASN A 13 3.72 -8.83 3.57
CA ASN A 13 4.64 -9.52 2.67
C ASN A 13 3.82 -10.39 1.72
N LEU A 14 4.05 -10.25 0.42
CA LEU A 14 3.36 -10.98 -0.63
C LEU A 14 4.39 -11.75 -1.46
N GLU A 15 4.14 -13.03 -1.71
CA GLU A 15 5.04 -13.90 -2.45
C GLU A 15 4.32 -14.63 -3.59
N LEU A 16 5.01 -14.86 -4.71
CA LEU A 16 4.49 -15.71 -5.80
C LEU A 16 4.33 -17.15 -5.32
N GLY A 17 3.23 -17.80 -5.70
CA GLY A 17 2.88 -19.14 -5.26
C GLY A 17 2.19 -19.21 -3.89
N GLN A 18 2.20 -18.12 -3.11
CA GLN A 18 1.47 -18.05 -1.84
C GLN A 18 -0.03 -18.29 -2.06
N THR A 19 -0.62 -19.15 -1.22
CA THR A 19 -2.06 -19.42 -1.24
C THR A 19 -2.79 -18.44 -0.31
N ILE A 20 -3.80 -17.76 -0.84
CA ILE A 20 -4.64 -16.81 -0.13
C ILE A 20 -6.12 -17.15 -0.30
N LEU A 21 -6.96 -16.66 0.61
CA LEU A 21 -8.41 -16.75 0.51
C LEU A 21 -8.96 -15.52 -0.18
N VAL A 22 -9.88 -15.69 -1.12
CA VAL A 22 -10.39 -14.60 -1.95
C VAL A 22 -11.91 -14.68 -2.16
N GLY A 23 -12.52 -13.51 -2.36
CA GLY A 23 -13.95 -13.40 -2.62
C GLY A 23 -14.80 -13.64 -1.36
N GLN A 24 -16.13 -13.56 -1.52
CA GLN A 24 -17.08 -13.70 -0.41
C GLN A 24 -17.10 -15.12 0.18
N ASN A 25 -16.78 -16.13 -0.63
CA ASN A 25 -16.78 -17.54 -0.23
C ASN A 25 -15.44 -18.00 0.36
N ASN A 26 -14.46 -17.11 0.49
CA ASN A 26 -13.10 -17.45 0.94
C ASN A 26 -12.47 -18.59 0.14
N ASP A 27 -12.60 -18.54 -1.19
CA ASP A 27 -12.01 -19.55 -2.07
C ASP A 27 -10.49 -19.48 -2.03
N LYS A 28 -9.82 -20.63 -2.08
CA LYS A 28 -8.35 -20.68 -2.19
C LYS A 28 -7.91 -20.25 -3.59
N ALA A 29 -6.91 -19.37 -3.65
CA ALA A 29 -6.24 -18.96 -4.86
C ALA A 29 -4.72 -18.82 -4.62
N GLN A 30 -3.91 -19.06 -5.64
CA GLN A 30 -2.47 -18.82 -5.58
C GLN A 30 -2.12 -17.50 -6.25
N ILE A 31 -1.22 -16.72 -5.65
CA ILE A 31 -0.68 -15.52 -6.26
C ILE A 31 0.22 -15.92 -7.43
N THR A 32 -0.05 -15.38 -8.61
CA THR A 32 0.68 -15.67 -9.84
C THR A 32 1.45 -14.47 -10.38
N LYS A 33 1.11 -13.26 -9.96
CA LYS A 33 1.81 -12.02 -10.33
C LYS A 33 1.65 -10.98 -9.23
N ILE A 34 2.66 -10.14 -9.04
CA ILE A 34 2.62 -8.96 -8.17
C ILE A 34 3.12 -7.78 -9.01
N GLU A 35 2.39 -6.67 -8.99
CA GLU A 35 2.71 -5.45 -9.74
C GLU A 35 2.60 -4.22 -8.83
N PHE A 36 3.55 -3.31 -8.94
CA PHE A 36 3.52 -2.01 -8.27
C PHE A 36 3.47 -0.89 -9.31
N HIS A 37 2.45 -0.05 -9.21
CA HIS A 37 2.25 1.11 -10.07
C HIS A 37 2.70 2.37 -9.32
N GLU A 38 3.95 2.79 -9.53
CA GLU A 38 4.57 3.91 -8.80
C GLU A 38 3.76 5.21 -8.86
N LYS A 39 3.20 5.55 -10.03
CA LYS A 39 2.43 6.79 -10.21
C LYS A 39 1.13 6.85 -9.40
N SER A 40 0.47 5.70 -9.21
CA SER A 40 -0.78 5.62 -8.43
C SER A 40 -0.59 5.12 -7.02
N GLY A 41 0.59 4.57 -6.69
CA GLY A 41 0.89 3.83 -5.46
C GLY A 41 0.00 2.60 -5.28
N GLU A 42 -0.41 1.97 -6.39
CA GLU A 42 -1.26 0.79 -6.39
C GLU A 42 -0.41 -0.48 -6.43
N VAL A 43 -0.68 -1.41 -5.50
CA VAL A 43 -0.13 -2.77 -5.51
C VAL A 43 -1.23 -3.73 -5.95
N SER A 44 -1.04 -4.36 -7.11
CA SER A 44 -1.96 -5.31 -7.71
C SER A 44 -1.38 -6.72 -7.66
N ILE A 45 -2.23 -7.71 -7.41
CA ILE A 45 -1.88 -9.13 -7.47
C ILE A 45 -2.80 -9.86 -8.44
N ASN A 46 -2.21 -10.72 -9.27
CA ASN A 46 -2.99 -11.70 -10.01
C ASN A 46 -3.00 -13.00 -9.24
N THR A 47 -4.14 -13.68 -9.28
CA THR A 47 -4.26 -15.01 -8.71
C THR A 47 -4.85 -15.99 -9.73
N THR A 48 -4.81 -17.28 -9.41
CA THR A 48 -5.51 -18.32 -10.17
C THR A 48 -7.03 -18.12 -10.27
N ARG A 49 -7.59 -17.19 -9.49
CA ARG A 49 -9.00 -16.78 -9.50
C ARG A 49 -9.17 -15.32 -9.95
N GLY A 50 -8.23 -14.77 -10.71
CA GLY A 50 -8.31 -13.43 -11.32
C GLY A 50 -7.47 -12.32 -10.64
N PRO A 51 -7.45 -11.11 -11.23
CA PRO A 51 -6.71 -9.95 -10.71
C PRO A 51 -7.40 -9.31 -9.49
N ARG A 52 -6.62 -8.77 -8.56
CA ARG A 52 -7.08 -8.12 -7.32
C ARG A 52 -6.16 -6.98 -6.91
N LYS A 53 -6.71 -5.93 -6.30
CA LYS A 53 -5.94 -4.86 -5.66
C LYS A 53 -5.59 -5.29 -4.23
N ALA A 54 -4.30 -5.29 -3.88
CA ALA A 54 -3.83 -5.62 -2.54
C ALA A 54 -3.82 -4.40 -1.62
N LEU A 55 -3.34 -3.26 -2.13
CA LEU A 55 -3.31 -2.00 -1.41
C LEU A 55 -3.28 -0.85 -2.42
N THR A 56 -3.90 0.27 -2.07
CA THR A 56 -3.69 1.54 -2.76
C THR A 56 -3.27 2.58 -1.74
N PHE A 57 -2.14 3.22 -1.96
CA PHE A 57 -1.65 4.31 -1.12
C PHE A 57 -1.08 5.43 -1.99
N LYS A 58 -0.91 6.62 -1.42
CA LYS A 58 -0.10 7.68 -2.02
C LYS A 58 0.87 8.16 -0.96
N LEU A 59 2.14 8.26 -1.32
CA LEU A 59 3.11 8.91 -0.46
C LEU A 59 2.84 10.42 -0.53
N CYS A 60 2.87 11.09 0.61
CA CYS A 60 2.95 12.55 0.60
C CYS A 60 4.30 12.94 -0.01
N GLU A 61 4.30 14.00 -0.82
CA GLU A 61 5.55 14.62 -1.25
C GLU A 61 6.35 14.96 0.02
N GLN A 62 7.56 14.41 0.13
CA GLN A 62 8.51 14.88 1.12
C GLN A 62 8.85 16.31 0.71
N SER A 63 8.26 17.27 1.40
CA SER A 63 8.73 18.64 1.34
C SER A 63 10.11 18.68 1.98
N ASP A 64 11.15 18.53 1.17
CA ASP A 64 12.52 18.93 1.50
C ASP A 64 12.65 20.47 1.70
N HIS A 65 11.53 21.16 1.91
CA HIS A 65 11.34 22.60 1.97
C HIS A 65 11.59 23.18 3.38
N TYR A 66 12.53 22.63 4.15
CA TYR A 66 12.98 23.26 5.39
C TYR A 66 14.49 23.51 5.50
N GLU A 67 15.28 23.20 4.47
CA GLU A 67 16.74 23.41 4.51
C GLU A 67 17.24 24.67 3.76
N ASN A 68 16.40 25.45 3.08
CA ASN A 68 16.89 26.62 2.34
C ASN A 68 15.93 27.83 2.29
N MET A 69 15.27 28.13 3.39
CA MET A 69 14.71 29.47 3.61
C MET A 69 15.44 30.10 4.78
N ASN A 70 16.48 30.87 4.48
CA ASN A 70 17.01 31.87 5.40
C ASN A 70 15.85 32.80 5.80
N LEU A 71 15.22 32.53 6.94
CA LEU A 71 14.14 33.34 7.53
C LEU A 71 14.56 34.80 7.77
N ALA A 72 15.85 35.13 7.62
CA ALA A 72 16.41 36.46 7.70
C ALA A 72 16.19 37.31 6.43
N ASP A 73 16.00 36.71 5.26
CA ASP A 73 15.88 37.45 3.99
C ASP A 73 14.48 38.06 3.77
N LYS A 74 13.50 37.67 4.58
CA LYS A 74 12.12 38.17 4.47
C LYS A 74 11.89 39.58 5.06
N TYR A 75 12.94 40.20 5.60
CA TYR A 75 12.89 41.55 6.20
C TYR A 75 13.98 42.49 5.67
N ARG A 76 14.60 42.16 4.52
CA ARG A 76 15.63 43.01 3.90
C ARG A 76 15.07 43.87 2.77
#